data_AF-A0A517QE36-F1
#
_entry.id   AF-A0A517QE36-F1
#
_cell.length_a   1.000
_cell.length_b   1.000
_cell.length_c   1.000
_cell.angle_alpha   90.00
_cell.angle_beta   90.00
_cell.angle_gamma   90.00
#
_symmetry.space_group_name_H-M   'P 1'
#
loop_
_entity.id
_entity.type
_entity.pdbx_description
1 polymer ?
#
loop_
_entity_poly.entity_id
_entity_poly.type
_entity_poly.pdbx_seq_one_letter_code
_entity_poly.pdbx_strand_id
1 'polypeptide(L)' 'MDPQSAWEEMLAEIAAGDYHEAELRAEGLLDWLNQGGFPPQTVYRVLSDEWDRMICRYVCRKLMMIANSEGDHL' A
#
# COMPACT_ATOMS: atom_id res chain seq x y z
N MET A 1 -12.26 2.78 -6.14
CA MET A 1 -11.62 1.75 -5.33
C MET A 1 -12.01 1.99 -3.89
N ASP A 2 -12.16 0.94 -3.08
CA ASP A 2 -12.18 1.11 -1.63
C ASP A 2 -10.73 1.08 -1.13
N PRO A 3 -10.16 2.22 -0.69
CA PRO A 3 -8.76 2.25 -0.25
C PRO A 3 -8.55 1.46 1.03
N GLN A 4 -9.57 1.32 1.90
CA GLN A 4 -9.43 0.56 3.14
C GLN A 4 -9.28 -0.92 2.84
N SER A 5 -10.16 -1.46 2.00
CA SER A 5 -10.08 -2.87 1.57
C SER A 5 -8.75 -3.15 0.85
N ALA A 6 -8.33 -2.27 -0.07
CA ALA A 6 -7.05 -2.44 -0.78
C ALA A 6 -5.83 -2.40 0.16
N TRP A 7 -5.87 -1.57 1.20
CA TRP A 7 -4.82 -1.50 2.23
C TRP A 7 -4.74 -2.78 3.07
N GLU A 8 -5.88 -3.29 3.50
CA GLU A 8 -5.96 -4.53 4.30
C GLU A 8 -5.52 -5.75 3.48
N GLU A 9 -5.96 -5.85 2.23
CA GLU A 9 -5.52 -6.88 1.28
C GLU A 9 -4.01 -6.84 1.06
N MET A 10 -3.45 -5.67 0.79
CA MET A 10 -2.00 -5.50 0.61
C MET A 10 -1.21 -5.98 1.84
N LEU A 11 -1.65 -5.64 3.06
CA LEU A 11 -0.99 -6.09 4.28
C LEU A 11 -1.13 -7.60 4.50
N ALA A 12 -2.26 -8.19 4.11
CA ALA A 12 -2.46 -9.63 4.19
C ALA A 12 -1.55 -10.38 3.20
N GLU A 13 -1.38 -9.87 1.98
CA GLU A 13 -0.48 -10.42 0.96
C GLU A 13 0.99 -10.34 1.40
N ILE A 14 1.41 -9.21 2.00
CA ILE A 14 2.73 -9.10 2.64
C ILE A 14 2.92 -10.17 3.72
N ALA A 15 1.91 -10.38 4.57
CA ALA A 15 1.98 -11.37 5.64
C ALA A 15 2.03 -12.82 5.09
N ALA A 16 1.44 -13.06 3.92
CA ALA A 16 1.51 -14.34 3.21
C ALA A 16 2.82 -14.54 2.43
N GLY A 17 3.59 -13.47 2.20
CA GLY A 17 4.79 -13.49 1.36
C GLY A 17 4.51 -13.33 -0.14
N ASP A 18 3.26 -12.99 -0.51
CA ASP A 18 2.82 -12.81 -1.88
C ASP A 18 3.11 -11.38 -2.36
N TYR A 19 4.40 -11.02 -2.43
CA TYR A 19 4.84 -9.64 -2.72
C TYR A 19 4.40 -9.10 -4.09
N HIS A 20 4.16 -9.99 -5.06
CA HIS A 20 3.64 -9.58 -6.38
C HIS A 20 2.21 -9.03 -6.29
N GLU A 21 1.30 -9.73 -5.60
CA GLU A 21 -0.07 -9.24 -5.42
C GLU A 21 -0.10 -7.98 -4.56
N ALA A 22 0.74 -7.97 -3.51
CA ALA A 22 0.90 -6.81 -2.65
C ALA A 22 1.37 -5.57 -3.45
N GLU A 23 2.28 -5.74 -4.41
CA GLU A 23 2.72 -4.68 -5.31
C GLU A 23 1.56 -4.11 -6.16
N LEU A 24 0.71 -4.97 -6.75
CA LEU A 24 -0.45 -4.54 -7.52
C LEU A 24 -1.43 -3.70 -6.67
N ARG A 25 -1.64 -4.07 -5.40
CA ARG A 25 -2.47 -3.29 -4.47
C ARG A 25 -1.81 -1.96 -4.10
N ALA A 26 -0.50 -1.94 -3.87
CA ALA A 26 0.25 -0.72 -3.61
C ALA A 26 0.23 0.26 -4.78
N GLU A 27 0.37 -0.21 -6.02
CA GLU A 27 0.24 0.62 -7.23
C GLU A 27 -1.15 1.27 -7.28
N GLY A 28 -2.20 0.48 -7.11
CA GLY A 28 -3.58 0.98 -7.09
C GLY A 28 -3.83 2.04 -6.01
N LEU A 29 -3.30 1.84 -4.80
CA LEU A 29 -3.38 2.80 -3.71
C LEU A 29 -2.64 4.10 -4.02
N LEU A 30 -1.44 4.02 -4.61
CA LEU A 30 -0.68 5.20 -4.99
C LEU A 30 -1.39 6.00 -6.07
N ASP A 31 -1.92 5.34 -7.10
CA ASP A 31 -2.70 5.98 -8.15
C ASP A 31 -3.94 6.67 -7.60
N TRP A 32 -4.67 6.00 -6.71
CA TRP A 32 -5.81 6.58 -6.01
C TRP A 32 -5.44 7.85 -5.24
N LEU A 33 -4.36 7.80 -4.46
CA LEU A 33 -3.89 8.95 -3.68
C LEU A 33 -3.32 10.08 -4.55
N ASN A 34 -2.76 9.76 -5.72
CA ASN A 34 -2.26 10.75 -6.68
C ASN A 34 -3.40 11.47 -7.40
N GLN A 35 -4.53 10.82 -7.59
CA GLN A 35 -5.77 11.40 -8.14
C GLN A 35 -6.58 12.20 -7.11
N GLY A 36 -6.06 12.38 -5.90
CA GLY A 36 -6.75 13.13 -4.84
C GLY A 36 -7.74 12.31 -4.02
N GLY A 37 -7.74 10.98 -4.16
CA GLY A 37 -8.53 10.09 -3.32
C GLY A 37 -8.19 10.21 -1.83
N PHE A 38 -9.14 9.83 -0.98
CA PHE A 38 -8.94 9.77 0.48
C PHE A 38 -8.08 8.57 0.87
N PRO A 39 -7.26 8.67 1.93
CA PRO A 39 -6.39 7.58 2.35
C PRO A 39 -7.14 6.51 3.15
N PRO A 40 -6.60 5.27 3.21
CA PRO A 40 -7.03 4.28 4.19
C PRO A 40 -6.60 4.69 5.60
N GLN A 41 -7.27 4.14 6.61
CA GLN A 41 -6.78 4.22 7.97
C GLN A 41 -5.58 3.26 8.13
N THR A 42 -4.40 3.84 8.36
CA THR A 42 -3.14 3.08 8.34
C THR A 42 -2.77 2.46 9.69
N VAL A 43 -3.40 2.93 10.77
CA VAL A 43 -3.21 2.42 12.13
C VAL A 43 -4.56 2.34 12.84
N TYR A 44 -4.71 1.46 13.84
CA TYR A 44 -5.97 1.26 14.57
C TYR A 44 -6.55 2.51 15.26
N ARG A 45 -5.76 3.58 15.41
CA ARG A 45 -6.23 4.87 15.94
C ARG A 45 -6.53 5.83 14.80
N VAL A 46 -7.53 6.68 14.99
CA VAL A 46 -7.84 7.75 14.03
C VAL A 46 -6.68 8.75 14.02
N LEU A 47 -6.02 8.89 12.88
CA LEU A 47 -5.09 9.98 12.58
C LEU A 47 -5.81 11.01 11.69
N SER A 48 -5.13 12.12 11.37
CA SER A 48 -5.62 12.97 10.28
C SER A 48 -5.30 12.31 8.94
N ASP A 49 -6.13 12.57 7.93
CA ASP A 49 -5.91 12.12 6.55
C ASP A 49 -4.51 12.47 6.01
N GLU A 50 -3.89 13.54 6.49
CA GLU A 50 -2.52 13.90 6.11
C GLU A 50 -1.52 12.82 6.56
N TRP A 51 -1.60 12.39 7.81
CA TRP A 51 -0.74 11.34 8.36
C TRP A 51 -1.00 10.01 7.68
N ASP A 52 -2.27 9.63 7.52
CA ASP A 52 -2.64 8.38 6.84
C ASP A 52 -2.17 8.37 5.38
N ARG A 53 -2.29 9.49 4.66
CA ARG A 53 -1.75 9.64 3.30
C ARG A 53 -0.24 9.49 3.28
N MET A 54 0.48 10.09 4.23
CA MET A 54 1.94 9.97 4.31
C MET A 54 2.38 8.54 4.57
N ILE A 55 1.76 7.87 5.55
CA ILE A 55 2.08 6.49 5.92
C ILE A 55 1.76 5.54 4.76
N CYS A 56 0.56 5.64 4.18
CA CYS A 56 0.15 4.78 3.06
C CYS A 56 1.14 4.92 1.89
N ARG A 57 1.49 6.16 1.50
CA ARG A 57 2.48 6.40 0.43
C ARG A 57 3.84 5.82 0.75
N TYR A 58 4.31 5.98 1.99
CA TYR A 58 5.60 5.46 2.40
C TYR A 58 5.64 3.93 2.29
N VAL A 59 4.63 3.24 2.83
CA VAL A 59 4.55 1.77 2.82
C VAL A 59 4.45 1.25 1.39
N CYS A 60 3.57 1.80 0.55
CA CYS A 60 3.43 1.38 -0.85
C CYS A 60 4.76 1.51 -1.60
N ARG A 61 5.48 2.62 -1.42
CA ARG A 61 6.81 2.83 -2.05
C ARG A 61 7.86 1.86 -1.54
N LYS A 62 7.88 1.57 -0.23
CA LYS A 62 8.80 0.61 0.36
C LYS A 62 8.54 -0.80 -0.16
N LEU A 63 7.28 -1.18 -0.31
CA LEU A 63 6.88 -2.46 -0.87
C LEU A 63 7.35 -2.62 -2.32
N MET A 64 7.07 -1.64 -3.18
CA MET A 64 7.54 -1.66 -4.58
C MET A 64 9.07 -1.80 -4.66
N MET A 65 9.83 -1.14 -3.78
CA MET A 65 11.30 -1.31 -3.75
C MET A 65 11.72 -2.75 -3.43
N ILE A 66 10.97 -3.44 -2.56
CA ILE A 66 11.24 -4.84 -2.20
C ILE A 66 10.88 -5.77 -3.35
N ALA A 67 9.68 -5.63 -3.92
CA ALA A 67 9.21 -6.45 -5.04
C ALA A 67 10.17 -6.37 -6.24
N ASN A 68 10.64 -5.16 -6.59
CA ASN A 68 11.63 -4.96 -7.64
C ASN A 68 12.99 -5.63 -7.34
N SER A 69 13.39 -5.72 -6.06
CA SER A 69 14.65 -6.38 -5.68
C SER A 69 14.57 -7.91 -5.66
N GLU A 70 13.39 -8.49 -5.44
CA GLU A 70 13.18 -9.94 -5.50
C GLU A 70 13.01 -10.45 -6.94
N GLY A 71 12.49 -9.60 -7.84
CA GLY A 71 12.38 -9.91 -9.27
C GLY A 71 13.73 -10.05 -10.01
N ASP A 72 14.83 -9.50 -9.47
CA ASP A 72 16.18 -9.63 -10.03
C ASP A 72 16.83 -11.01 -9.76
N HIS A 73 16.19 -11.88 -8.97
CA HIS A 73 16.71 -13.19 -8.57
C HIS A 73 15.98 -14.38 -9.21
N LEU A 74 15.07 -14.14 -10.16
CA LEU A 74 14.33 -15.17 -10.92
C LEU A 74 14.74 -15.23 -12.39
#